data_AF-A0A0Q6KU57-F1
#
_entry.id   AF-A0A0Q6KU57-F1
#
_cell.length_a   1.000
_cell.length_b   1.000
_cell.length_c   1.000
_cell.angle_alpha   90.00
_cell.angle_beta   90.00
_cell.angle_gamma   90.00
#
_symmetry.space_group_name_H-M   'P 1'
#
loop_
_entity.id
_entity.type
_entity.pdbx_description
1 polymer ?
#
loop_
_entity_poly.entity_id
_entity_poly.type
_entity_poly.pdbx_seq_one_letter_code
_entity_poly.pdbx_strand_id
1 'polypeptide(L)'
;MTNLADHVLRSFVGPTVCAALVISVAVAVPPSVAAESMTGRTERRIESSSPVTGVVATVVGLDAPLPADFGPHPAECDRLSYLRYRAADGPEDSEDADRVLVAQPGIFEGAGAFESVARNTVAAADAEGRHIEFWALDRRSNCLEDHTGTQAALAANDLDIATDYYFGGGTADGRTFAGYADGVGTAWLKDQGLAQTMRDQYDVLRLEFPDQAVRKQKVLCGGHSLGGFLTGYFANWDFDGNPATTDDIGYNQCSGYFALDTVIKAGPPNPVRNFEIPEVPPSLAAPLEAASGALTDVYPVTRLPAVINPETTNLLAMAGLAARLNPTGINDIVDRLPHSLNFDTTLRTLLSKDPLMAATGRPDVRTLYATNDAVVGALLDDNSQPLGFLQTSVGFIGGGPVQDKYFPMPNQVIATIPFLGQLFGSDRKAAPTSYGDPSVVYTWQDYDEMTPNDYTDPSKEVTSISQIARSLSEPPLDFTEWYFPTAITTDLGQPTSPSIAAHYLHRDGVSRNPVLTLQGDGGLDLGASDSPNDVPITLHGYNHLDVLTAAQKQNDGLPEQVSTRLAAFSR
;
A
#
# COMPACT_ATOMS: atom_id res chain seq x y z
N MET A 1 -51.47 2.06 84.81
CA MET A 1 -51.39 3.38 85.47
C MET A 1 -49.97 3.90 85.28
N THR A 2 -49.79 5.17 84.91
CA THR A 2 -48.69 6.11 85.23
C THR A 2 -47.26 5.60 85.57
N ASN A 3 -46.15 6.19 85.12
CA ASN A 3 -45.90 7.29 84.14
C ASN A 3 -44.37 7.48 83.92
N LEU A 4 -43.95 7.98 82.74
CA LEU A 4 -42.68 8.71 82.44
C LEU A 4 -41.32 7.95 82.65
N ALA A 5 -40.19 8.30 81.99
CA ALA A 5 -39.90 9.31 80.95
C ALA A 5 -38.69 8.90 80.04
N ASP A 6 -38.73 9.38 78.79
CA ASP A 6 -37.67 9.87 77.86
C ASP A 6 -36.20 9.38 77.94
N HIS A 7 -35.67 8.77 76.84
CA HIS A 7 -34.86 9.36 75.73
C HIS A 7 -33.39 9.70 76.16
N VAL A 8 -32.30 9.53 75.39
CA VAL A 8 -31.99 9.27 73.95
C VAL A 8 -30.50 8.81 73.89
N LEU A 9 -29.89 8.04 72.95
CA LEU A 9 -30.27 7.25 71.76
C LEU A 9 -29.08 6.31 71.36
N ARG A 10 -29.26 5.46 70.34
CA ARG A 10 -28.23 4.77 69.51
C ARG A 10 -27.25 3.78 70.19
N SER A 11 -27.52 2.49 70.00
CA SER A 11 -26.56 1.50 69.44
C SER A 11 -27.34 0.28 68.94
N PHE A 12 -26.93 -0.30 67.81
CA PHE A 12 -27.48 -1.57 67.29
C PHE A 12 -26.37 -2.39 66.62
N VAL A 13 -26.44 -3.71 66.78
CA VAL A 13 -25.40 -4.67 66.40
C VAL A 13 -25.81 -5.40 65.12
N GLY A 14 -24.88 -5.54 64.17
CA GLY A 14 -25.08 -6.30 62.92
C GLY A 14 -24.47 -7.70 62.97
N PRO A 15 -25.17 -8.77 62.53
CA PRO A 15 -24.65 -10.13 62.51
C PRO A 15 -24.13 -10.61 61.14
N THR A 16 -23.04 -11.36 61.19
CA THR A 16 -22.68 -12.53 60.34
C THR A 16 -22.93 -12.49 58.82
N VAL A 17 -21.85 -12.43 58.04
CA VAL A 17 -21.84 -12.73 56.59
C VAL A 17 -21.58 -14.23 56.36
N CYS A 18 -22.35 -14.87 55.48
CA CYS A 18 -22.05 -16.20 54.94
C CYS A 18 -21.37 -16.06 53.56
N ALA A 19 -20.20 -16.66 53.38
CA ALA A 19 -19.53 -16.72 52.07
C ALA A 19 -20.05 -17.91 51.25
N ALA A 20 -20.53 -17.66 50.03
CA ALA A 20 -20.89 -18.70 49.07
C ALA A 20 -19.67 -19.08 48.22
N LEU A 21 -19.33 -20.37 48.17
CA LEU A 21 -18.21 -20.87 47.39
C LEU A 21 -18.67 -21.19 45.96
N VAL A 22 -18.27 -20.37 44.98
CA VAL A 22 -18.50 -20.66 43.55
C VAL A 22 -17.39 -21.57 43.04
N ILE A 23 -17.76 -22.77 42.59
CA ILE A 23 -16.80 -23.72 41.98
C ILE A 23 -16.76 -23.45 40.47
N SER A 24 -15.77 -22.66 40.04
CA SER A 24 -15.47 -22.46 38.63
C SER A 24 -14.84 -23.74 38.05
N VAL A 25 -15.57 -24.46 37.20
CA VAL A 25 -15.01 -25.58 36.44
C VAL A 25 -14.19 -25.00 35.30
N ALA A 26 -12.86 -24.95 35.47
CA ALA A 26 -11.95 -24.57 34.41
C ALA A 26 -11.94 -25.67 33.34
N VAL A 27 -12.45 -25.35 32.14
CA VAL A 27 -12.23 -26.18 30.95
C VAL A 27 -10.77 -26.02 30.56
N ALA A 28 -9.99 -27.09 30.68
CA ALA A 28 -8.61 -27.10 30.23
C ALA A 28 -8.57 -27.11 28.70
N VAL A 29 -8.47 -25.92 28.10
CA VAL A 29 -8.00 -25.77 26.71
C VAL A 29 -6.59 -26.39 26.66
N PRO A 30 -6.29 -27.32 25.73
CA PRO A 30 -4.93 -27.80 25.58
C PRO A 30 -4.01 -26.62 25.21
N PRO A 31 -2.76 -26.59 25.70
CA PRO A 31 -1.82 -25.58 25.21
C PRO A 31 -1.68 -25.74 23.69
N SER A 32 -1.73 -24.62 22.96
CA SER A 32 -1.30 -24.63 21.56
C SER A 32 0.14 -25.14 21.50
N VAL A 33 0.41 -26.00 20.52
CA VAL A 33 1.79 -26.30 20.16
C VAL A 33 2.28 -25.06 19.42
N ALA A 34 2.91 -24.15 20.15
CA ALA A 34 3.58 -23.03 19.52
C ALA A 34 4.66 -23.58 18.58
N ALA A 35 4.57 -23.22 17.30
CA ALA A 35 5.59 -23.55 16.32
C ALA A 35 6.97 -23.11 16.82
N GLU A 36 8.02 -23.88 16.50
CA GLU A 36 9.37 -23.50 16.91
C GLU A 36 9.74 -22.16 16.26
N SER A 37 9.98 -21.14 17.09
CA SER A 37 10.24 -19.78 16.62
C SER A 37 11.51 -19.77 15.76
N MET A 38 11.35 -19.70 14.43
CA MET A 38 12.47 -19.68 13.50
C MET A 38 13.44 -18.56 13.87
N THR A 39 14.72 -18.90 14.08
CA THR A 39 15.72 -17.96 14.57
C THR A 39 15.82 -16.74 13.66
N GLY A 40 15.46 -15.57 14.19
CA GLY A 40 15.47 -14.28 13.49
C GLY A 40 14.11 -13.84 12.94
N ARG A 41 13.11 -14.72 12.91
CA ARG A 41 11.72 -14.38 12.56
C ARG A 41 11.00 -13.72 13.74
N THR A 42 10.25 -12.67 13.43
CA THR A 42 9.37 -11.95 14.36
C THR A 42 8.01 -11.79 13.70
N GLU A 43 6.91 -12.07 14.40
CA GLU A 43 5.56 -11.84 13.89
C GLU A 43 4.71 -11.11 14.95
N ARG A 44 4.02 -10.03 14.54
CA ARG A 44 3.19 -9.20 15.43
C ARG A 44 1.82 -8.95 14.80
N ARG A 45 0.75 -9.22 15.55
CA ARG A 45 -0.63 -8.90 15.13
C ARG A 45 -0.81 -7.40 14.92
N ILE A 46 -1.57 -7.08 13.87
CA ILE A 46 -2.04 -5.73 13.56
C ILE A 46 -3.49 -5.64 14.01
N GLU A 47 -3.78 -4.73 14.94
CA GLU A 47 -5.16 -4.39 15.28
C GLU A 47 -5.75 -3.52 14.18
N SER A 48 -7.01 -3.76 13.81
CA SER A 48 -7.60 -3.11 12.66
C SER A 48 -9.12 -2.97 12.73
N SER A 49 -9.64 -1.89 12.14
CA SER A 49 -11.07 -1.60 12.00
C SER A 49 -11.75 -2.27 10.80
N SER A 50 -11.02 -3.07 10.01
CA SER A 50 -11.55 -3.64 8.76
C SER A 50 -12.87 -4.41 8.97
N PRO A 51 -13.89 -4.20 8.13
CA PRO A 51 -15.14 -4.96 8.21
C PRO A 51 -14.94 -6.46 7.97
N VAL A 52 -13.83 -6.84 7.31
CA VAL A 52 -13.44 -8.22 7.01
C VAL A 52 -12.78 -8.88 8.24
N THR A 53 -13.58 -9.02 9.30
CA THR A 53 -13.13 -9.48 10.63
C THR A 53 -12.72 -10.96 10.71
N GLY A 54 -13.03 -11.76 9.68
CA GLY A 54 -12.59 -13.16 9.55
C GLY A 54 -11.11 -13.33 9.17
N VAL A 55 -10.38 -12.23 8.91
CA VAL A 55 -8.96 -12.26 8.52
C VAL A 55 -8.08 -11.64 9.59
N VAL A 56 -7.05 -12.38 10.01
CA VAL A 56 -5.97 -11.88 10.85
C VAL A 56 -4.88 -11.30 9.96
N ALA A 57 -4.45 -10.08 10.28
CA ALA A 57 -3.28 -9.43 9.69
C ALA A 57 -2.13 -9.42 10.71
N THR A 58 -0.92 -9.73 10.26
CA THR A 58 0.31 -9.63 11.04
C THR A 58 1.39 -8.92 10.21
N VAL A 59 2.30 -8.21 10.89
CA VAL A 59 3.59 -7.84 10.30
C VAL A 59 4.60 -8.92 10.66
N VAL A 60 5.23 -9.50 9.65
CA VAL A 60 6.32 -10.46 9.77
C VAL A 60 7.62 -9.72 9.44
N GLY A 61 8.68 -10.02 10.18
CA GLY A 61 10.03 -9.53 9.94
C GLY A 61 11.06 -10.67 10.06
N LEU A 62 12.07 -10.65 9.20
CA LEU A 62 13.07 -11.71 9.04
C LEU A 62 14.48 -11.12 9.08
N ASP A 63 15.42 -11.79 9.77
CA ASP A 63 16.85 -11.49 9.62
C ASP A 63 17.35 -11.97 8.25
N ALA A 64 17.73 -11.01 7.40
CA ALA A 64 18.20 -11.24 6.05
C ALA A 64 19.28 -10.18 5.71
N PRO A 65 20.45 -10.23 6.38
CA PRO A 65 21.42 -9.15 6.36
C PRO A 65 22.01 -8.94 4.97
N LEU A 66 22.38 -7.69 4.68
CA LEU A 66 22.93 -7.32 3.38
C LEU A 66 24.35 -7.87 3.18
N PRO A 67 24.78 -8.07 1.91
CA PRO A 67 26.18 -8.36 1.59
C PRO A 67 27.15 -7.39 2.25
N ALA A 68 28.30 -7.89 2.72
CA ALA A 68 29.25 -7.09 3.51
C ALA A 68 29.92 -5.93 2.74
N ASP A 69 29.70 -5.85 1.43
CA ASP A 69 30.16 -4.83 0.49
C ASP A 69 29.10 -3.77 0.12
N PHE A 70 27.86 -3.87 0.61
CA PHE A 70 26.77 -2.88 0.40
C PHE A 70 27.02 -1.48 0.99
N GLY A 71 28.15 -1.26 1.65
CA GLY A 71 28.48 -0.02 2.35
C GLY A 71 27.69 0.19 3.65
N PRO A 72 27.93 1.30 4.37
CA PRO A 72 27.28 1.57 5.65
C PRO A 72 25.80 1.90 5.51
N HIS A 73 24.96 1.19 6.27
CA HIS A 73 23.50 1.37 6.34
C HIS A 73 23.02 1.15 7.80
N PRO A 74 21.77 1.55 8.16
CA PRO A 74 21.20 1.26 9.48
C PRO A 74 20.98 -0.25 9.71
N ALA A 75 21.15 -0.72 10.95
CA ALA A 75 21.03 -2.14 11.29
C ALA A 75 19.57 -2.65 11.17
N GLU A 76 18.60 -1.74 11.19
CA GLU A 76 17.20 -1.99 10.89
C GLU A 76 17.00 -2.50 9.44
N CYS A 77 17.90 -2.14 8.53
CA CYS A 77 17.86 -2.51 7.11
C CYS A 77 18.52 -3.86 6.79
N ASP A 78 19.13 -4.53 7.78
CA ASP A 78 19.55 -5.93 7.70
C ASP A 78 18.36 -6.91 7.84
N ARG A 79 17.13 -6.40 7.99
CA ARG A 79 15.90 -7.18 8.04
C ARG A 79 15.04 -6.96 6.80
N LEU A 80 14.20 -7.95 6.51
CA LEU A 80 13.11 -7.88 5.54
C LEU A 80 11.77 -7.97 6.26
N SER A 81 10.76 -7.30 5.72
CA SER A 81 9.41 -7.26 6.30
C SER A 81 8.36 -7.65 5.26
N TYR A 82 7.20 -8.10 5.71
CA TYR A 82 5.99 -8.21 4.88
C TYR A 82 4.73 -8.19 5.74
N LEU A 83 3.60 -7.81 5.15
CA LEU A 83 2.28 -7.95 5.77
C LEU A 83 1.66 -9.28 5.39
N ARG A 84 1.36 -10.13 6.37
CA ARG A 84 0.75 -11.46 6.22
C ARG A 84 -0.72 -11.40 6.57
N TYR A 85 -1.57 -11.92 5.70
CA TYR A 85 -3.01 -12.02 5.88
C TYR A 85 -3.44 -13.48 5.78
N ARG A 86 -4.16 -13.98 6.80
CA ARG A 86 -4.67 -15.37 6.86
C ARG A 86 -6.06 -15.45 7.49
N ALA A 87 -6.79 -16.52 7.21
CA ALA A 87 -8.07 -16.81 7.87
C ALA A 87 -7.86 -16.94 9.39
N ALA A 88 -8.81 -16.43 10.19
CA ALA A 88 -8.67 -16.35 11.65
C ALA A 88 -8.75 -17.71 12.36
N ASP A 89 -9.48 -18.66 11.78
CA ASP A 89 -9.60 -20.07 12.20
C ASP A 89 -8.88 -21.05 11.25
N GLY A 90 -8.24 -20.54 10.20
CA GLY A 90 -7.28 -21.28 9.38
C GLY A 90 -5.93 -21.53 10.09
N PRO A 91 -5.00 -22.26 9.44
CA PRO A 91 -3.72 -22.65 10.04
C PRO A 91 -2.88 -21.47 10.56
N GLU A 92 -2.06 -21.70 11.59
CA GLU A 92 -1.13 -20.68 12.10
C GLU A 92 0.21 -20.68 11.34
N ASP A 93 0.61 -21.83 10.81
CA ASP A 93 1.85 -22.04 10.07
C ASP A 93 1.64 -21.99 8.55
N SER A 94 2.47 -21.21 7.87
CA SER A 94 2.43 -21.01 6.41
C SER A 94 2.55 -22.32 5.61
N GLU A 95 3.22 -23.33 6.16
CA GLU A 95 3.38 -24.65 5.55
C GLU A 95 2.07 -25.45 5.45
N ASP A 96 1.04 -25.13 6.24
CA ASP A 96 -0.27 -25.79 6.19
C ASP A 96 -1.29 -25.07 5.28
N ALA A 97 -1.04 -23.82 4.88
CA ALA A 97 -1.94 -23.05 3.99
C ALA A 97 -2.08 -23.69 2.59
N ASP A 98 -3.26 -23.62 1.97
CA ASP A 98 -3.54 -24.21 0.65
C ASP A 98 -2.67 -23.60 -0.46
N ARG A 99 -2.53 -22.27 -0.44
CA ARG A 99 -1.68 -21.44 -1.32
C ARG A 99 -1.23 -20.20 -0.56
N VAL A 100 -0.16 -19.58 -1.04
CA VAL A 100 0.27 -18.24 -0.60
C VAL A 100 0.41 -17.34 -1.82
N LEU A 101 -0.33 -16.23 -1.86
CA LEU A 101 -0.11 -15.17 -2.84
C LEU A 101 0.94 -14.21 -2.29
N VAL A 102 1.97 -13.89 -3.07
CA VAL A 102 3.07 -13.00 -2.67
C VAL A 102 3.16 -11.84 -3.65
N ALA A 103 2.88 -10.64 -3.18
CA ALA A 103 2.75 -9.43 -3.98
C ALA A 103 3.94 -8.48 -3.83
N GLN A 104 4.56 -8.11 -4.94
CA GLN A 104 5.44 -6.95 -5.08
C GLN A 104 4.61 -5.67 -5.22
N PRO A 105 4.93 -4.60 -4.47
CA PRO A 105 4.28 -3.31 -4.65
C PRO A 105 4.71 -2.58 -5.93
N GLY A 106 3.91 -1.57 -6.28
CA GLY A 106 4.12 -0.61 -7.36
C GLY A 106 5.28 0.36 -7.16
N ILE A 107 5.18 1.54 -7.79
CA ILE A 107 6.15 2.63 -7.65
C ILE A 107 5.66 3.63 -6.59
N PHE A 108 6.51 3.92 -5.60
CA PHE A 108 6.14 4.69 -4.39
C PHE A 108 4.95 4.10 -3.61
N GLU A 109 4.77 2.78 -3.66
CA GLU A 109 3.69 2.04 -2.99
C GLU A 109 4.31 1.07 -1.98
N GLY A 110 3.73 1.00 -0.78
CA GLY A 110 4.17 0.09 0.28
C GLY A 110 3.22 -1.07 0.53
N ALA A 111 3.62 -1.97 1.43
CA ALA A 111 2.88 -3.19 1.73
C ALA A 111 1.44 -2.94 2.25
N GLY A 112 1.21 -1.80 2.91
CA GLY A 112 -0.10 -1.37 3.43
C GLY A 112 -1.15 -1.09 2.35
N ALA A 113 -0.75 -0.83 1.10
CA ALA A 113 -1.70 -0.62 0.00
C ALA A 113 -2.57 -1.83 -0.29
N PHE A 114 -2.04 -3.04 -0.06
CA PHE A 114 -2.72 -4.31 -0.32
C PHE A 114 -3.77 -4.70 0.73
N GLU A 115 -4.01 -3.91 1.78
CA GLU A 115 -4.81 -4.33 2.95
C GLU A 115 -6.24 -4.78 2.59
N SER A 116 -6.94 -4.03 1.73
CA SER A 116 -8.29 -4.41 1.27
C SER A 116 -8.26 -5.68 0.42
N VAL A 117 -7.51 -5.71 -0.69
CA VAL A 117 -7.46 -6.87 -1.60
C VAL A 117 -6.94 -8.13 -0.92
N ALA A 118 -5.97 -8.02 0.00
CA ALA A 118 -5.44 -9.17 0.73
C ALA A 118 -6.52 -9.78 1.66
N ARG A 119 -7.21 -8.95 2.44
CA ARG A 119 -8.32 -9.40 3.30
C ARG A 119 -9.49 -9.96 2.50
N ASN A 120 -9.90 -9.25 1.46
CA ASN A 120 -10.99 -9.66 0.60
C ASN A 120 -10.67 -11.00 -0.09
N THR A 121 -9.43 -11.20 -0.56
CA THR A 121 -8.97 -12.43 -1.22
C THR A 121 -8.98 -13.62 -0.28
N VAL A 122 -8.40 -13.46 0.92
CA VAL A 122 -8.36 -14.52 1.94
C VAL A 122 -9.78 -14.88 2.37
N ALA A 123 -10.64 -13.90 2.67
CA ALA A 123 -12.04 -14.14 3.06
C ALA A 123 -12.88 -14.79 1.93
N ALA A 124 -12.62 -14.46 0.66
CA ALA A 124 -13.30 -15.06 -0.48
C ALA A 124 -12.93 -16.53 -0.70
N ALA A 125 -11.69 -16.93 -0.39
CA ALA A 125 -11.26 -18.33 -0.43
C ALA A 125 -11.73 -19.12 0.80
N ASP A 126 -11.68 -18.50 1.99
CA ASP A 126 -12.11 -19.10 3.24
C ASP A 126 -13.62 -19.41 3.25
N ALA A 127 -14.43 -18.54 2.64
CA ALA A 127 -15.85 -18.80 2.39
C ALA A 127 -16.13 -20.01 1.46
N GLU A 128 -15.13 -20.51 0.73
CA GLU A 128 -15.18 -21.76 -0.03
C GLU A 128 -14.57 -22.96 0.72
N GLY A 129 -14.08 -22.77 1.95
CA GLY A 129 -13.38 -23.79 2.74
C GLY A 129 -11.93 -24.02 2.29
N ARG A 130 -11.24 -22.97 1.82
CA ARG A 130 -9.81 -23.00 1.46
C ARG A 130 -9.04 -21.95 2.25
N HIS A 131 -8.04 -22.37 3.01
CA HIS A 131 -7.27 -21.47 3.86
C HIS A 131 -5.99 -21.06 3.13
N ILE A 132 -6.09 -20.00 2.32
CA ILE A 132 -4.95 -19.38 1.65
C ILE A 132 -4.38 -18.23 2.50
N GLU A 133 -3.16 -17.80 2.16
CA GLU A 133 -2.58 -16.56 2.66
C GLU A 133 -2.31 -15.56 1.53
N PHE A 134 -2.25 -14.29 1.91
CA PHE A 134 -1.74 -13.20 1.07
C PHE A 134 -0.60 -12.49 1.81
N TRP A 135 0.53 -12.31 1.16
CA TRP A 135 1.71 -11.61 1.67
C TRP A 135 2.00 -10.39 0.79
N ALA A 136 1.88 -9.19 1.34
CA ALA A 136 2.33 -7.97 0.68
C ALA A 136 3.77 -7.68 1.12
N LEU A 137 4.71 -7.74 0.17
CA LEU A 137 6.13 -7.51 0.45
C LEU A 137 6.39 -6.03 0.74
N ASP A 138 7.22 -5.78 1.75
CA ASP A 138 7.74 -4.45 2.05
C ASP A 138 9.11 -4.27 1.40
N ARG A 139 9.39 -3.09 0.86
CA ARG A 139 10.67 -2.84 0.19
C ARG A 139 11.72 -2.54 1.25
N ARG A 140 12.89 -3.16 1.18
CA ARG A 140 13.96 -3.00 2.20
C ARG A 140 14.30 -1.54 2.51
N SER A 141 14.18 -0.63 1.55
CA SER A 141 14.32 0.83 1.73
C SER A 141 13.47 1.43 2.85
N ASN A 142 12.33 0.81 3.14
CA ASN A 142 11.31 1.34 4.05
C ASN A 142 11.72 1.14 5.53
N CYS A 143 12.83 0.41 5.78
CA CYS A 143 13.57 0.41 7.05
C CYS A 143 14.00 1.82 7.53
N LEU A 144 14.03 2.81 6.63
CA LEU A 144 14.38 4.21 6.92
C LEU A 144 13.19 5.04 7.40
N GLU A 145 11.97 4.50 7.41
CA GLU A 145 10.75 5.22 7.74
C GLU A 145 10.43 5.22 9.23
N ASP A 146 9.83 6.30 9.73
CA ASP A 146 9.52 6.48 11.14
C ASP A 146 8.01 6.63 11.35
N HIS A 147 7.32 5.49 11.36
CA HIS A 147 5.87 5.40 11.63
C HIS A 147 5.52 5.49 13.14
N THR A 148 6.47 5.91 14.01
CA THR A 148 6.22 6.01 15.46
C THR A 148 5.09 7.01 15.78
N GLY A 149 5.05 8.15 15.09
CA GLY A 149 4.04 9.18 15.32
C GLY A 149 2.62 8.73 14.95
N THR A 150 2.44 8.15 13.76
CA THR A 150 1.12 7.66 13.28
C THR A 150 0.61 6.49 14.13
N GLN A 151 1.47 5.52 14.45
CA GLN A 151 1.09 4.35 15.24
C GLN A 151 0.76 4.70 16.70
N ALA A 152 1.50 5.65 17.32
CA ALA A 152 1.18 6.15 18.66
C ALA A 152 -0.14 6.94 18.69
N ALA A 153 -0.41 7.76 17.67
CA ALA A 153 -1.68 8.48 17.52
C ALA A 153 -2.88 7.56 17.37
N LEU A 154 -2.76 6.46 16.62
CA LEU A 154 -3.79 5.41 16.55
C LEU A 154 -4.01 4.74 17.91
N ALA A 155 -2.94 4.35 18.60
CA ALA A 155 -3.03 3.66 19.89
C ALA A 155 -3.66 4.54 20.99
N ALA A 156 -3.50 5.86 20.92
CA ALA A 156 -4.12 6.84 21.82
C ALA A 156 -5.52 7.31 21.36
N ASN A 157 -5.88 7.09 20.09
CA ASN A 157 -6.99 7.77 19.40
C ASN A 157 -6.87 9.30 19.45
N ASP A 158 -5.68 9.83 19.16
CA ASP A 158 -5.35 11.26 19.24
C ASP A 158 -4.42 11.72 18.11
N LEU A 159 -4.92 12.56 17.21
CA LEU A 159 -4.16 13.09 16.06
C LEU A 159 -3.03 14.04 16.49
N ASP A 160 -3.18 14.75 17.63
CA ASP A 160 -2.22 15.77 18.06
C ASP A 160 -0.84 15.15 18.30
N ILE A 161 -0.79 13.89 18.77
CA ILE A 161 0.46 13.12 18.98
C ILE A 161 1.28 13.03 17.69
N ALA A 162 0.65 12.69 16.56
CA ALA A 162 1.35 12.54 15.29
C ALA A 162 1.79 13.89 14.72
N THR A 163 0.93 14.92 14.79
CA THR A 163 1.29 16.25 14.27
C THR A 163 2.36 16.93 15.12
N ASP A 164 2.34 16.76 16.45
CA ASP A 164 3.41 17.24 17.32
C ASP A 164 4.71 16.46 17.06
N TYR A 165 4.65 15.14 16.82
CA TYR A 165 5.84 14.34 16.51
C TYR A 165 6.52 14.77 15.20
N TYR A 166 5.77 14.83 14.08
CA TYR A 166 6.35 15.13 12.76
C TYR A 166 6.58 16.61 12.49
N PHE A 167 5.75 17.52 13.06
CA PHE A 167 5.79 18.95 12.74
C PHE A 167 6.10 19.85 13.94
N GLY A 168 5.69 19.46 15.16
CA GLY A 168 5.89 20.25 16.39
C GLY A 168 7.24 20.04 17.10
N GLY A 169 7.96 18.95 16.81
CA GLY A 169 9.16 18.54 17.56
C GLY A 169 8.88 17.87 18.90
N GLY A 170 7.69 17.28 19.06
CA GLY A 170 7.25 16.52 20.22
C GLY A 170 7.84 15.10 20.29
N THR A 171 7.26 14.27 21.17
CA THR A 171 7.74 12.92 21.45
C THR A 171 6.63 11.87 21.41
N ALA A 172 6.85 10.78 20.69
CA ALA A 172 6.02 9.58 20.68
C ALA A 172 6.88 8.38 21.10
N ASP A 173 6.36 7.49 21.95
CA ASP A 173 7.04 6.31 22.50
C ASP A 173 8.49 6.53 23.01
N GLY A 174 8.75 7.73 23.57
CA GLY A 174 10.05 8.14 24.08
C GLY A 174 11.09 8.51 23.01
N ARG A 175 10.70 8.48 21.72
CA ARG A 175 11.48 8.99 20.58
C ARG A 175 11.15 10.46 20.31
N THR A 176 12.00 11.11 19.53
CA THR A 176 11.72 12.36 18.79
C THR A 176 11.91 12.07 17.32
N PHE A 177 11.08 12.61 16.42
CA PHE A 177 11.25 12.42 14.98
C PHE A 177 12.65 12.91 14.55
N ALA A 178 13.42 12.04 13.90
CA ALA A 178 14.79 12.34 13.49
C ALA A 178 14.89 13.29 12.28
N GLY A 179 13.75 13.58 11.64
CA GLY A 179 13.70 14.13 10.28
C GLY A 179 13.83 13.02 9.23
N TYR A 180 13.52 13.37 7.98
CA TYR A 180 13.63 12.45 6.86
C TYR A 180 15.10 12.23 6.48
N ALA A 181 15.53 10.98 6.38
CA ALA A 181 16.87 10.61 5.94
C ALA A 181 17.23 11.18 4.56
N ASP A 182 18.45 11.70 4.43
CA ASP A 182 19.01 12.21 3.19
C ASP A 182 20.52 11.90 3.08
N GLY A 183 21.14 12.35 1.98
CA GLY A 183 22.59 12.30 1.77
C GLY A 183 23.20 10.94 2.11
N VAL A 184 24.08 10.93 3.12
CA VAL A 184 24.79 9.73 3.59
C VAL A 184 23.87 8.66 4.19
N GLY A 185 22.72 9.02 4.76
CA GLY A 185 21.74 8.06 5.30
C GLY A 185 21.00 7.29 4.20
N THR A 186 20.86 7.90 3.01
CA THR A 186 20.23 7.29 1.83
C THR A 186 21.24 6.75 0.81
N ALA A 187 22.55 6.93 1.02
CA ALA A 187 23.56 6.66 0.00
C ALA A 187 23.60 5.19 -0.46
N TRP A 188 23.46 4.24 0.47
CA TRP A 188 23.44 2.80 0.20
C TRP A 188 22.28 2.33 -0.69
N LEU A 189 21.21 3.13 -0.82
CA LEU A 189 20.08 2.81 -1.71
C LEU A 189 20.46 2.90 -3.20
N LYS A 190 21.62 3.49 -3.53
CA LYS A 190 22.19 3.46 -4.89
C LYS A 190 22.45 2.04 -5.41
N ASP A 191 22.70 1.09 -4.49
CA ASP A 191 23.01 -0.30 -4.78
C ASP A 191 21.79 -1.22 -4.52
N GLN A 192 20.70 -0.70 -3.95
CA GLN A 192 19.38 -1.35 -3.85
C GLN A 192 18.65 -1.36 -5.20
N GLY A 193 19.29 -2.00 -6.19
CA GLY A 193 18.78 -2.15 -7.54
C GLY A 193 17.82 -3.32 -7.72
N LEU A 194 17.54 -3.64 -8.98
CA LEU A 194 16.68 -4.75 -9.37
C LEU A 194 17.21 -6.08 -8.82
N ALA A 195 18.51 -6.34 -8.93
CA ALA A 195 19.13 -7.59 -8.47
C ALA A 195 18.92 -7.84 -6.96
N GLN A 196 19.08 -6.81 -6.12
CA GLN A 196 18.81 -6.95 -4.68
C GLN A 196 17.31 -7.05 -4.39
N THR A 197 16.45 -6.36 -5.14
CA THR A 197 14.98 -6.47 -5.01
C THR A 197 14.50 -7.90 -5.32
N MET A 198 15.08 -8.56 -6.33
CA MET A 198 14.81 -9.98 -6.62
C MET A 198 15.35 -10.87 -5.50
N ARG A 199 16.56 -10.57 -5.01
CA ARG A 199 17.22 -11.33 -3.94
C ARG A 199 16.40 -11.29 -2.65
N ASP A 200 15.85 -10.14 -2.30
CA ASP A 200 15.03 -9.94 -1.10
C ASP A 200 13.73 -10.75 -1.15
N GLN A 201 13.02 -10.76 -2.28
CA GLN A 201 11.87 -11.64 -2.48
C GLN A 201 12.26 -13.13 -2.36
N TYR A 202 13.38 -13.53 -2.95
CA TYR A 202 13.87 -14.91 -2.84
C TYR A 202 14.28 -15.27 -1.41
N ASP A 203 14.86 -14.32 -0.66
CA ASP A 203 15.22 -14.48 0.75
C ASP A 203 13.99 -14.64 1.64
N VAL A 204 12.92 -13.85 1.47
CA VAL A 204 11.62 -14.09 2.15
C VAL A 204 11.09 -15.49 1.84
N LEU A 205 10.99 -15.84 0.55
CA LEU A 205 10.42 -17.11 0.13
C LEU A 205 11.18 -18.32 0.67
N ARG A 206 12.53 -18.33 0.63
CA ARG A 206 13.32 -19.47 1.14
C ARG A 206 13.43 -19.53 2.66
N LEU A 207 13.15 -18.44 3.37
CA LEU A 207 13.19 -18.39 4.84
C LEU A 207 11.87 -18.89 5.43
N GLU A 208 10.72 -18.48 4.86
CA GLU A 208 9.41 -19.02 5.24
C GLU A 208 9.17 -20.45 4.72
N PHE A 209 9.70 -20.79 3.54
CA PHE A 209 9.59 -22.12 2.92
C PHE A 209 10.95 -22.64 2.49
N PRO A 210 11.69 -23.38 3.35
CA PRO A 210 13.03 -23.89 3.01
C PRO A 210 13.04 -24.86 1.81
N ASP A 211 12.01 -25.69 1.66
CA ASP A 211 11.90 -26.64 0.54
C ASP A 211 11.41 -25.96 -0.76
N GLN A 212 12.22 -26.08 -1.80
CA GLN A 212 11.92 -25.59 -3.15
C GLN A 212 10.65 -26.23 -3.73
N ALA A 213 10.39 -27.51 -3.47
CA ALA A 213 9.21 -28.20 -4.00
C ALA A 213 7.92 -27.63 -3.38
N VAL A 214 7.96 -27.27 -2.09
CA VAL A 214 6.84 -26.60 -1.39
C VAL A 214 6.60 -25.22 -1.99
N ARG A 215 7.65 -24.41 -2.19
CA ARG A 215 7.54 -23.10 -2.87
C ARG A 215 6.89 -23.25 -4.25
N LYS A 216 7.41 -24.16 -5.07
CA LYS A 216 6.89 -24.44 -6.42
C LYS A 216 5.44 -24.92 -6.46
N GLN A 217 4.97 -25.57 -5.40
CA GLN A 217 3.60 -26.06 -5.29
C GLN A 217 2.62 -25.01 -4.77
N LYS A 218 3.02 -24.21 -3.76
CA LYS A 218 2.09 -23.37 -2.97
C LYS A 218 2.09 -21.88 -3.34
N VAL A 219 3.22 -21.34 -3.79
CA VAL A 219 3.40 -19.89 -3.93
C VAL A 219 2.86 -19.41 -5.27
N LEU A 220 2.08 -18.33 -5.28
CA LEU A 220 1.72 -17.55 -6.46
C LEU A 220 2.40 -16.19 -6.33
N CYS A 221 3.16 -15.77 -7.34
CA CYS A 221 3.96 -14.54 -7.27
C CYS A 221 3.36 -13.46 -8.16
N GLY A 222 3.21 -12.25 -7.69
CA GLY A 222 2.52 -11.20 -8.43
C GLY A 222 2.85 -9.81 -7.95
N GLY A 223 2.06 -8.84 -8.39
CA GLY A 223 2.20 -7.48 -7.92
C GLY A 223 1.30 -6.50 -8.64
N HIS A 224 1.27 -5.28 -8.10
CA HIS A 224 0.56 -4.14 -8.67
C HIS A 224 1.51 -3.24 -9.45
N SER A 225 1.07 -2.69 -10.58
CA SER A 225 1.83 -1.67 -11.32
C SER A 225 3.27 -2.12 -11.62
N LEU A 226 4.29 -1.44 -11.09
CA LEU A 226 5.71 -1.84 -11.16
C LEU A 226 5.97 -3.29 -10.73
N GLY A 227 5.23 -3.80 -9.73
CA GLY A 227 5.35 -5.14 -9.18
C GLY A 227 5.11 -6.27 -10.19
N GLY A 228 4.35 -6.02 -11.26
CA GLY A 228 4.23 -6.95 -12.39
C GLY A 228 5.53 -7.10 -13.19
N PHE A 229 6.27 -6.01 -13.37
CA PHE A 229 7.56 -6.00 -14.05
C PHE A 229 8.68 -6.58 -13.17
N LEU A 230 8.63 -6.30 -11.87
CA LEU A 230 9.48 -6.96 -10.86
C LEU A 230 9.23 -8.48 -10.87
N THR A 231 7.97 -8.92 -10.83
CA THR A 231 7.62 -10.35 -10.94
C THR A 231 8.04 -10.96 -12.28
N GLY A 232 7.95 -10.20 -13.37
CA GLY A 232 8.40 -10.64 -14.70
C GLY A 232 9.92 -10.85 -14.78
N TYR A 233 10.72 -10.01 -14.12
CA TYR A 233 12.15 -10.27 -13.94
C TYR A 233 12.39 -11.44 -12.99
N PHE A 234 11.69 -11.50 -11.85
CA PHE A 234 11.83 -12.58 -10.86
C PHE A 234 11.64 -13.95 -11.52
N ALA A 235 10.54 -14.14 -12.26
CA ALA A 235 10.23 -15.34 -13.02
C ALA A 235 11.38 -15.82 -13.93
N ASN A 236 12.17 -14.89 -14.46
CA ASN A 236 13.23 -15.15 -15.43
C ASN A 236 14.65 -15.15 -14.81
N TRP A 237 14.74 -15.00 -13.49
CA TRP A 237 15.97 -14.80 -12.73
C TRP A 237 16.65 -16.12 -12.33
N ASP A 238 17.98 -16.12 -12.32
CA ASP A 238 18.89 -17.19 -11.92
C ASP A 238 19.76 -16.63 -10.78
N PHE A 239 19.68 -17.19 -9.57
CA PHE A 239 20.19 -16.54 -8.36
C PHE A 239 21.63 -16.90 -8.00
N ASP A 240 22.18 -18.00 -8.54
CA ASP A 240 23.62 -18.30 -8.47
C ASP A 240 24.39 -17.99 -9.78
N GLY A 241 23.68 -17.68 -10.87
CA GLY A 241 24.25 -17.30 -12.17
C GLY A 241 24.72 -18.49 -13.00
N ASN A 242 24.32 -19.72 -12.64
CA ASN A 242 24.74 -20.96 -13.27
C ASN A 242 23.53 -21.74 -13.81
N PRO A 243 23.23 -21.70 -15.12
CA PRO A 243 22.04 -22.34 -15.72
C PRO A 243 22.12 -23.88 -15.80
N ALA A 244 23.00 -24.49 -15.01
CA ALA A 244 23.06 -25.93 -14.74
C ALA A 244 22.53 -26.28 -13.33
N THR A 245 22.38 -25.31 -12.43
CA THR A 245 21.53 -25.38 -11.24
C THR A 245 20.11 -24.96 -11.61
N THR A 246 19.11 -25.45 -10.87
CA THR A 246 17.69 -25.22 -11.22
C THR A 246 16.78 -24.86 -10.04
N ASP A 247 17.25 -25.07 -8.82
CA ASP A 247 16.42 -25.10 -7.62
C ASP A 247 16.21 -23.71 -7.01
N ASP A 248 17.00 -22.74 -7.49
CA ASP A 248 16.99 -21.33 -7.15
C ASP A 248 16.25 -20.48 -8.21
N ILE A 249 16.25 -20.89 -9.49
CA ILE A 249 15.62 -20.17 -10.62
C ILE A 249 14.21 -19.70 -10.26
N GLY A 250 13.88 -18.43 -10.55
CA GLY A 250 12.64 -17.78 -10.12
C GLY A 250 11.35 -18.45 -10.58
N TYR A 251 11.26 -18.93 -11.83
CA TYR A 251 10.07 -19.69 -12.27
C TYR A 251 9.89 -21.02 -11.54
N ASN A 252 10.93 -21.53 -10.87
CA ASN A 252 10.86 -22.70 -9.99
C ASN A 252 10.51 -22.33 -8.53
N GLN A 253 10.40 -21.05 -8.17
CA GLN A 253 9.96 -20.63 -6.82
C GLN A 253 8.45 -20.37 -6.75
N CYS A 254 7.78 -20.18 -7.90
CA CYS A 254 6.35 -19.86 -7.98
C CYS A 254 5.59 -20.89 -8.84
N SER A 255 4.35 -21.21 -8.47
CA SER A 255 3.42 -22.10 -9.19
C SER A 255 2.68 -21.42 -10.35
N GLY A 256 2.55 -20.09 -10.28
CA GLY A 256 1.75 -19.24 -11.17
C GLY A 256 1.95 -17.76 -10.81
N TYR A 257 1.46 -16.86 -11.66
CA TYR A 257 1.63 -15.42 -11.49
C TYR A 257 0.33 -14.62 -11.56
N PHE A 258 0.25 -13.48 -10.86
CA PHE A 258 -0.90 -12.57 -10.92
C PHE A 258 -0.48 -11.10 -11.09
N ALA A 259 -1.12 -10.40 -12.02
CA ALA A 259 -0.89 -8.98 -12.30
C ALA A 259 -2.12 -8.16 -11.92
N LEU A 260 -1.90 -7.08 -11.16
CA LEU A 260 -2.91 -6.09 -10.78
C LEU A 260 -2.58 -4.75 -11.46
N ASP A 261 -3.49 -4.29 -12.33
CA ASP A 261 -3.35 -3.09 -13.19
C ASP A 261 -1.98 -2.97 -13.90
N THR A 262 -1.50 -4.12 -14.41
CA THR A 262 -0.17 -4.30 -14.98
C THR A 262 -0.09 -5.59 -15.81
N VAL A 263 1.10 -5.99 -16.25
CA VAL A 263 1.39 -7.28 -16.90
C VAL A 263 2.62 -7.93 -16.29
N ILE A 264 2.69 -9.27 -16.32
CA ILE A 264 3.88 -10.01 -15.86
C ILE A 264 4.89 -10.08 -17.01
N LYS A 265 5.86 -9.16 -17.03
CA LYS A 265 6.82 -9.02 -18.14
C LYS A 265 8.15 -8.40 -17.68
N ALA A 266 9.28 -9.02 -18.04
CA ALA A 266 10.58 -8.41 -17.81
C ALA A 266 10.83 -7.25 -18.78
N GLY A 267 11.39 -6.15 -18.27
CA GLY A 267 11.66 -4.91 -18.99
C GLY A 267 11.14 -3.67 -18.26
N PRO A 268 11.25 -2.47 -18.86
CA PRO A 268 10.65 -1.25 -18.31
C PRO A 268 9.13 -1.21 -18.58
N PRO A 269 8.32 -0.61 -17.69
CA PRO A 269 6.92 -0.31 -17.96
C PRO A 269 6.73 0.50 -19.24
N ASN A 270 5.77 0.10 -20.07
CA ASN A 270 5.60 0.65 -21.42
C ASN A 270 4.13 1.03 -21.70
N PRO A 271 3.75 2.32 -21.62
CA PRO A 271 2.39 2.76 -21.86
C PRO A 271 2.00 2.80 -23.35
N VAL A 272 2.89 2.45 -24.28
CA VAL A 272 2.61 2.53 -25.74
C VAL A 272 2.36 1.14 -26.32
N ARG A 273 1.09 0.76 -26.45
CA ARG A 273 0.69 -0.52 -27.08
C ARG A 273 1.35 -0.73 -28.44
N ASN A 274 1.87 -1.94 -28.65
CA ASN A 274 2.53 -2.40 -29.87
C ASN A 274 3.83 -1.65 -30.26
N PHE A 275 4.42 -0.86 -29.35
CA PHE A 275 5.76 -0.28 -29.53
C PHE A 275 6.77 -1.00 -28.64
N GLU A 276 7.56 -1.92 -29.21
CA GLU A 276 8.64 -2.57 -28.47
C GLU A 276 9.80 -1.59 -28.23
N ILE A 277 10.23 -1.47 -26.96
CA ILE A 277 11.45 -0.76 -26.60
C ILE A 277 12.62 -1.71 -26.86
N PRO A 278 13.51 -1.43 -27.83
CA PRO A 278 14.57 -2.36 -28.20
C PRO A 278 15.66 -2.43 -27.13
N GLU A 279 16.15 -3.64 -26.84
CA GLU A 279 17.25 -3.83 -25.89
C GLU A 279 18.53 -3.10 -26.32
N VAL A 280 19.23 -2.52 -25.35
CA VAL A 280 20.53 -1.87 -25.56
C VAL A 280 21.55 -2.94 -26.01
N PRO A 281 22.26 -2.77 -27.14
CA PRO A 281 23.25 -3.74 -27.59
C PRO A 281 24.33 -3.99 -26.52
N PRO A 282 24.79 -5.24 -26.29
CA PRO A 282 25.78 -5.55 -25.24
C PRO A 282 27.10 -4.76 -25.34
N SER A 283 27.47 -4.27 -26.53
CA SER A 283 28.63 -3.38 -26.74
C SER A 283 28.45 -1.96 -26.17
N LEU A 284 27.23 -1.55 -25.85
CA LEU A 284 26.87 -0.26 -25.26
C LEU A 284 26.32 -0.39 -23.83
N ALA A 285 25.97 -1.60 -23.40
CA ALA A 285 25.32 -1.85 -22.12
C ALA A 285 26.21 -1.51 -20.90
N ALA A 286 27.47 -1.99 -20.84
CA ALA A 286 28.36 -1.67 -19.72
C ALA A 286 28.72 -0.15 -19.61
N PRO A 287 28.96 0.58 -20.72
CA PRO A 287 29.06 2.05 -20.67
C PRO A 287 27.79 2.77 -20.21
N LEU A 288 26.60 2.23 -20.49
CA LEU A 288 25.33 2.79 -20.04
C LEU A 288 25.08 2.51 -18.56
N GLU A 289 25.31 1.27 -18.12
CA GLU A 289 25.28 0.82 -16.73
C GLU A 289 26.16 1.72 -15.84
N ALA A 290 27.40 1.98 -16.26
CA ALA A 290 28.31 2.89 -15.55
C ALA A 290 27.81 4.36 -15.51
N ALA A 291 27.06 4.81 -16.51
CA ALA A 291 26.46 6.14 -16.53
C ALA A 291 25.18 6.21 -15.66
N SER A 292 24.41 5.13 -15.57
CA SER A 292 23.28 4.99 -14.64
C SER A 292 23.74 4.87 -13.20
N GLY A 293 24.80 4.10 -12.91
CA GLY A 293 25.41 4.06 -11.58
C GLY A 293 25.89 5.44 -11.11
N ALA A 294 26.50 6.23 -12.00
CA ALA A 294 26.85 7.61 -11.71
C ALA A 294 25.63 8.56 -11.53
N LEU A 295 24.42 8.15 -11.95
CA LEU A 295 23.17 8.85 -11.65
C LEU A 295 22.60 8.43 -10.29
N THR A 296 22.60 7.13 -9.96
CA THR A 296 22.11 6.61 -8.68
C THR A 296 23.04 6.97 -7.51
N ASP A 297 24.36 7.06 -7.74
CA ASP A 297 25.33 7.63 -6.79
C ASP A 297 24.98 9.07 -6.36
N VAL A 298 24.35 9.85 -7.24
CA VAL A 298 23.96 11.27 -6.98
C VAL A 298 22.51 11.39 -6.52
N TYR A 299 21.62 10.54 -7.03
CA TYR A 299 20.18 10.53 -6.72
C TYR A 299 19.73 9.11 -6.34
N PRO A 300 20.12 8.58 -5.15
CA PRO A 300 19.83 7.20 -4.77
C PRO A 300 18.35 6.93 -4.51
N VAL A 301 17.59 7.97 -4.14
CA VAL A 301 16.14 7.92 -3.90
C VAL A 301 15.42 8.76 -4.95
N THR A 302 14.46 8.14 -5.63
CA THR A 302 13.62 8.82 -6.64
C THR A 302 12.63 9.75 -5.93
N ARG A 303 12.47 10.97 -6.45
CA ARG A 303 11.55 11.98 -5.91
C ARG A 303 10.90 12.73 -7.06
N LEU A 304 9.60 12.97 -6.99
CA LEU A 304 8.88 13.91 -7.85
C LEU A 304 8.77 15.25 -7.10
N PRO A 305 9.50 16.31 -7.51
CA PRO A 305 9.55 17.57 -6.76
C PRO A 305 8.16 18.16 -6.53
N ALA A 306 7.83 18.43 -5.26
CA ALA A 306 6.51 18.92 -4.83
C ALA A 306 5.31 18.05 -5.26
N VAL A 307 5.50 16.73 -5.33
CA VAL A 307 4.41 15.74 -5.34
C VAL A 307 4.77 14.53 -4.47
N ILE A 308 5.89 13.84 -4.75
CA ILE A 308 6.28 12.60 -4.09
C ILE A 308 7.71 12.71 -3.56
N ASN A 309 7.83 12.75 -2.23
CA ASN A 309 9.05 12.71 -1.44
C ASN A 309 8.63 12.42 0.04
N PRO A 310 9.56 12.07 0.95
CA PRO A 310 9.22 11.65 2.31
C PRO A 310 8.24 12.55 3.10
N GLU A 311 8.33 13.88 2.94
CA GLU A 311 7.42 14.83 3.63
C GLU A 311 6.00 14.80 3.06
N THR A 312 5.84 14.44 1.79
CA THR A 312 4.56 14.46 1.06
C THR A 312 3.92 13.08 0.88
N THR A 313 4.68 12.00 1.07
CA THR A 313 4.12 10.63 1.24
C THR A 313 3.53 10.46 2.64
N ASN A 314 4.25 10.91 3.67
CA ASN A 314 3.72 10.96 5.05
C ASN A 314 2.43 11.80 5.16
N LEU A 315 2.23 12.81 4.31
CA LEU A 315 0.97 13.56 4.22
C LEU A 315 -0.26 12.65 3.97
N LEU A 316 -0.14 11.63 3.12
CA LEU A 316 -1.24 10.73 2.79
C LEU A 316 -1.59 9.86 4.01
N ALA A 317 -0.57 9.34 4.71
CA ALA A 317 -0.77 8.61 5.96
C ALA A 317 -1.40 9.49 7.05
N MET A 318 -0.96 10.74 7.18
CA MET A 318 -1.51 11.72 8.13
C MET A 318 -2.96 12.16 7.79
N ALA A 319 -3.31 12.26 6.51
CA ALA A 319 -4.69 12.53 6.08
C ALA A 319 -5.60 11.31 6.34
N GLY A 320 -5.13 10.10 5.99
CA GLY A 320 -5.81 8.84 6.30
C GLY A 320 -6.03 8.66 7.79
N LEU A 321 -5.03 8.98 8.62
CA LEU A 321 -5.11 8.98 10.08
C LEU A 321 -6.18 9.95 10.61
N ALA A 322 -6.23 11.19 10.10
CA ALA A 322 -7.22 12.17 10.52
C ALA A 322 -8.65 11.73 10.16
N ALA A 323 -8.86 11.18 8.96
CA ALA A 323 -10.15 10.61 8.56
C ALA A 323 -10.51 9.36 9.39
N ARG A 324 -9.54 8.47 9.63
CA ARG A 324 -9.70 7.24 10.42
C ARG A 324 -10.05 7.53 11.89
N LEU A 325 -9.55 8.62 12.47
CA LEU A 325 -9.84 9.03 13.86
C LEU A 325 -11.12 9.89 13.98
N ASN A 326 -11.38 10.78 13.02
CA ASN A 326 -12.47 11.74 13.06
C ASN A 326 -12.97 12.08 11.63
N PRO A 327 -13.75 11.20 10.97
CA PRO A 327 -14.07 11.33 9.53
C PRO A 327 -14.77 12.65 9.17
N THR A 328 -15.71 13.07 10.03
CA THR A 328 -16.46 14.32 9.92
C THR A 328 -15.78 15.55 10.55
N GLY A 329 -14.56 15.38 11.08
CA GLY A 329 -13.77 16.48 11.65
C GLY A 329 -13.40 17.52 10.60
N ILE A 330 -13.59 18.80 10.91
CA ILE A 330 -13.38 19.89 9.95
C ILE A 330 -11.96 20.43 10.09
N ASN A 331 -11.20 20.40 9.01
CA ASN A 331 -9.83 20.93 8.89
C ASN A 331 -8.79 20.35 9.88
N ASP A 332 -9.04 19.22 10.55
CA ASP A 332 -8.16 18.76 11.65
C ASP A 332 -6.70 18.63 11.21
N ILE A 333 -6.43 17.96 10.09
CA ILE A 333 -5.06 17.91 9.54
C ILE A 333 -4.65 19.24 8.90
N VAL A 334 -5.55 19.91 8.16
CA VAL A 334 -5.27 21.11 7.35
C VAL A 334 -4.72 22.27 8.18
N ASP A 335 -5.31 22.53 9.35
CA ASP A 335 -4.90 23.59 10.28
C ASP A 335 -3.57 23.27 10.99
N ARG A 336 -3.15 21.99 11.00
CA ARG A 336 -1.93 21.49 11.65
C ARG A 336 -0.75 21.31 10.68
N LEU A 337 -0.99 21.25 9.35
CA LEU A 337 0.07 21.10 8.35
C LEU A 337 0.98 22.35 8.27
N PRO A 338 2.32 22.21 8.37
CA PRO A 338 3.21 23.36 8.37
C PRO A 338 3.26 24.06 7.00
N HIS A 339 3.50 25.37 7.00
CA HIS A 339 3.77 26.16 5.79
C HIS A 339 5.21 25.98 5.33
N SER A 340 5.50 24.86 4.64
CA SER A 340 6.76 24.64 3.93
C SER A 340 6.57 24.85 2.43
N LEU A 341 7.66 25.16 1.70
CA LEU A 341 7.62 25.24 0.22
C LEU A 341 7.16 23.92 -0.40
N ASN A 342 7.45 22.79 0.27
CA ASN A 342 7.10 21.45 -0.18
C ASN A 342 5.60 21.20 -0.03
N PHE A 343 5.03 21.39 1.17
CA PHE A 343 3.58 21.28 1.40
C PHE A 343 2.79 22.27 0.53
N ASP A 344 3.16 23.55 0.52
CA ASP A 344 2.38 24.57 -0.18
C ASP A 344 2.47 24.42 -1.72
N THR A 345 3.55 23.86 -2.25
CA THR A 345 3.63 23.54 -3.70
C THR A 345 2.92 22.22 -4.00
N THR A 346 2.97 21.22 -3.11
CA THR A 346 2.24 19.94 -3.29
C THR A 346 0.74 20.13 -3.28
N LEU A 347 0.22 20.84 -2.28
CA LEU A 347 -1.21 21.19 -2.20
C LEU A 347 -1.66 22.03 -3.41
N ARG A 348 -0.80 22.90 -3.96
CA ARG A 348 -1.10 23.60 -5.23
C ARG A 348 -1.09 22.67 -6.43
N THR A 349 -0.11 21.77 -6.56
CA THR A 349 -0.02 20.84 -7.68
C THR A 349 -1.20 19.88 -7.71
N LEU A 350 -1.60 19.35 -6.55
CA LEU A 350 -2.71 18.40 -6.43
C LEU A 350 -4.08 19.09 -6.51
N LEU A 351 -4.28 20.24 -5.86
CA LEU A 351 -5.62 20.78 -5.55
C LEU A 351 -5.97 22.12 -6.20
N SER A 352 -5.10 22.71 -7.04
CA SER A 352 -5.46 23.94 -7.75
C SER A 352 -6.57 23.71 -8.77
N LYS A 353 -7.60 24.56 -8.75
CA LYS A 353 -8.73 24.48 -9.69
C LYS A 353 -8.40 24.97 -11.10
N ASP A 354 -7.40 25.85 -11.25
CA ASP A 354 -6.97 26.42 -12.53
C ASP A 354 -5.49 26.91 -12.47
N PRO A 355 -4.85 27.20 -13.62
CA PRO A 355 -3.45 27.61 -13.66
C PRO A 355 -3.15 28.96 -12.98
N LEU A 356 -4.13 29.84 -12.77
CA LEU A 356 -3.93 31.09 -12.05
C LEU A 356 -3.84 30.82 -10.55
N MET A 357 -4.70 29.94 -10.02
CA MET A 357 -4.60 29.44 -8.64
C MET A 357 -3.27 28.74 -8.40
N ALA A 358 -2.83 27.85 -9.30
CA ALA A 358 -1.54 27.17 -9.20
C ALA A 358 -0.34 28.14 -9.17
N ALA A 359 -0.33 29.12 -10.09
CA ALA A 359 0.77 30.08 -10.21
C ALA A 359 0.81 31.14 -9.09
N THR A 360 -0.31 31.44 -8.44
CA THR A 360 -0.39 32.52 -7.44
C THR A 360 -0.65 32.05 -5.99
N GLY A 361 -1.07 30.81 -5.80
CA GLY A 361 -1.59 30.32 -4.52
C GLY A 361 -2.87 31.04 -4.07
N ARG A 362 -3.68 31.55 -5.02
CA ARG A 362 -4.91 32.33 -4.73
C ARG A 362 -6.10 31.88 -5.59
N PRO A 363 -7.24 31.48 -5.00
CA PRO A 363 -7.45 31.27 -3.56
C PRO A 363 -6.48 30.22 -2.98
N ASP A 364 -6.23 30.28 -1.67
CA ASP A 364 -5.42 29.27 -1.00
C ASP A 364 -6.31 28.08 -0.65
N VAL A 365 -5.89 26.86 -1.02
CA VAL A 365 -6.65 25.64 -0.74
C VAL A 365 -6.81 25.37 0.76
N ARG A 366 -5.87 25.83 1.59
CA ARG A 366 -5.97 25.77 3.05
C ARG A 366 -7.12 26.63 3.63
N THR A 367 -7.76 27.47 2.81
CA THR A 367 -8.96 28.24 3.21
C THR A 367 -10.28 27.56 2.84
N LEU A 368 -10.25 26.34 2.32
CA LEU A 368 -11.43 25.47 2.31
C LEU A 368 -11.79 25.08 3.76
N TYR A 369 -13.08 24.92 4.03
CA TYR A 369 -13.56 24.14 5.16
C TYR A 369 -13.97 22.78 4.62
N ALA A 370 -13.31 21.71 5.07
CA ALA A 370 -13.51 20.35 4.57
C ALA A 370 -13.49 19.34 5.72
N THR A 371 -14.32 18.30 5.63
CA THR A 371 -14.21 17.14 6.53
C THR A 371 -12.94 16.35 6.23
N ASN A 372 -12.38 15.62 7.19
CA ASN A 372 -11.16 14.83 6.98
C ASN A 372 -11.33 13.78 5.87
N ASP A 373 -12.51 13.15 5.73
CA ASP A 373 -12.84 12.29 4.58
C ASP A 373 -12.72 13.05 3.25
N ALA A 374 -13.17 14.30 3.21
CA ALA A 374 -13.07 15.14 2.01
C ALA A 374 -11.64 15.62 1.73
N VAL A 375 -10.75 15.61 2.72
CA VAL A 375 -9.31 15.82 2.52
C VAL A 375 -8.68 14.57 1.89
N VAL A 376 -9.00 13.37 2.36
CA VAL A 376 -8.53 12.11 1.75
C VAL A 376 -9.06 11.98 0.31
N GLY A 377 -10.36 12.22 0.11
CA GLY A 377 -10.99 12.22 -1.21
C GLY A 377 -10.31 13.22 -2.14
N ALA A 378 -10.19 14.49 -1.73
CA ALA A 378 -9.50 15.51 -2.55
C ALA A 378 -8.06 15.12 -2.96
N LEU A 379 -7.35 14.29 -2.17
CA LEU A 379 -5.98 13.84 -2.44
C LEU A 379 -5.87 12.56 -3.29
N LEU A 380 -6.88 11.70 -3.37
CA LEU A 380 -6.79 10.37 -4.02
C LEU A 380 -7.91 10.03 -5.02
N ASP A 381 -9.05 10.71 -4.92
CA ASP A 381 -10.23 10.48 -5.75
C ASP A 381 -9.96 10.67 -7.25
N ASP A 382 -10.47 9.78 -8.09
CA ASP A 382 -10.27 9.87 -9.55
C ASP A 382 -10.89 11.13 -10.16
N ASN A 383 -11.89 11.73 -9.53
CA ASN A 383 -12.50 13.00 -9.92
C ASN A 383 -11.75 14.23 -9.35
N SER A 384 -10.71 14.05 -8.50
CA SER A 384 -9.87 15.14 -7.97
C SER A 384 -8.38 14.98 -8.29
N GLN A 385 -7.75 13.88 -7.87
CA GLN A 385 -6.32 13.63 -7.96
C GLN A 385 -5.83 13.76 -9.41
N PRO A 386 -4.93 14.71 -9.74
CA PRO A 386 -4.55 14.96 -11.13
C PRO A 386 -3.65 13.90 -11.76
N LEU A 387 -3.09 12.92 -11.03
CA LEU A 387 -2.13 11.93 -11.55
C LEU A 387 -2.74 10.52 -11.58
N GLY A 388 -2.78 9.89 -12.76
CA GLY A 388 -3.49 8.62 -12.99
C GLY A 388 -3.07 7.47 -12.06
N PHE A 389 -1.76 7.39 -11.77
CA PHE A 389 -1.21 6.34 -10.89
C PHE A 389 -1.50 6.52 -9.39
N LEU A 390 -2.19 7.60 -9.00
CA LEU A 390 -2.62 7.85 -7.62
C LEU A 390 -4.16 7.82 -7.47
N GLN A 391 -4.89 7.43 -8.52
CA GLN A 391 -6.35 7.50 -8.56
C GLN A 391 -7.03 6.23 -8.05
N THR A 392 -8.05 6.42 -7.22
CA THR A 392 -9.03 5.43 -6.77
C THR A 392 -10.42 6.06 -6.80
N SER A 393 -11.44 5.32 -7.24
CA SER A 393 -12.83 5.79 -7.28
C SER A 393 -13.47 5.67 -5.89
N VAL A 394 -13.45 6.77 -5.13
CA VAL A 394 -13.84 6.80 -3.70
C VAL A 394 -15.16 7.50 -3.41
N GLY A 395 -15.97 7.81 -4.42
CA GLY A 395 -17.26 8.48 -4.28
C GLY A 395 -17.29 9.86 -4.96
N PHE A 396 -17.77 10.90 -4.29
CA PHE A 396 -17.68 12.26 -4.84
C PHE A 396 -17.80 13.36 -3.78
N ILE A 397 -17.10 14.47 -4.00
CA ILE A 397 -17.17 15.69 -3.17
C ILE A 397 -18.59 16.23 -3.00
N GLY A 398 -18.98 16.48 -1.76
CA GLY A 398 -20.29 16.98 -1.35
C GLY A 398 -20.22 18.30 -0.56
N GLY A 399 -21.35 18.70 0.02
CA GLY A 399 -21.45 19.85 0.94
C GLY A 399 -21.38 21.25 0.31
N GLY A 400 -20.70 21.42 -0.83
CA GLY A 400 -20.52 22.73 -1.47
C GLY A 400 -20.48 22.71 -3.01
N PRO A 401 -20.54 23.89 -3.67
CA PRO A 401 -20.53 24.00 -5.12
C PRO A 401 -19.15 23.72 -5.73
N VAL A 402 -19.13 23.05 -6.88
CA VAL A 402 -17.92 22.67 -7.64
C VAL A 402 -17.93 23.20 -9.08
N GLN A 403 -16.76 23.23 -9.71
CA GLN A 403 -16.51 23.56 -11.11
C GLN A 403 -15.62 22.50 -11.79
N ASP A 404 -15.53 22.53 -13.12
CA ASP A 404 -14.45 21.83 -13.84
C ASP A 404 -13.07 22.28 -13.33
N LYS A 405 -12.16 21.32 -13.17
CA LYS A 405 -10.74 21.56 -12.91
C LYS A 405 -10.00 21.78 -14.23
N TYR A 406 -9.19 22.83 -14.29
CA TYR A 406 -8.42 23.23 -15.47
C TYR A 406 -6.89 23.14 -15.27
N PHE A 407 -6.45 22.59 -14.13
CA PHE A 407 -5.05 22.37 -13.79
C PHE A 407 -4.83 20.89 -13.40
N PRO A 408 -3.76 20.22 -13.86
CA PRO A 408 -2.68 20.74 -14.70
C PRO A 408 -3.12 21.08 -16.13
N MET A 409 -4.22 20.49 -16.61
CA MET A 409 -4.74 20.67 -17.96
C MET A 409 -6.28 20.65 -17.97
N PRO A 410 -6.96 21.21 -18.98
CA PRO A 410 -8.40 21.04 -19.14
C PRO A 410 -8.77 19.60 -19.52
N ASN A 411 -9.82 19.05 -18.89
CA ASN A 411 -10.39 17.71 -19.15
C ASN A 411 -10.48 17.34 -20.65
N GLN A 412 -10.95 18.27 -21.49
CA GLN A 412 -11.08 18.09 -22.95
C GLN A 412 -9.74 17.78 -23.67
N VAL A 413 -8.61 18.28 -23.17
CA VAL A 413 -7.29 18.04 -23.77
C VAL A 413 -6.74 16.68 -23.38
N ILE A 414 -6.96 16.27 -22.12
CA ILE A 414 -6.60 14.96 -21.58
C ILE A 414 -7.32 13.86 -22.40
N ALA A 415 -8.65 13.97 -22.51
CA ALA A 415 -9.49 13.04 -23.27
C ALA A 415 -9.20 12.98 -24.79
N THR A 416 -8.44 13.94 -25.34
CA THR A 416 -8.07 13.98 -26.77
C THR A 416 -6.74 13.26 -27.07
N ILE A 417 -5.87 13.04 -26.07
CA ILE A 417 -4.50 12.54 -26.27
C ILE A 417 -4.27 11.33 -25.35
N PRO A 418 -4.24 10.09 -25.87
CA PRO A 418 -4.24 8.87 -25.04
C PRO A 418 -3.17 8.82 -23.94
N PHE A 419 -1.94 9.25 -24.25
CA PHE A 419 -0.85 9.31 -23.27
C PHE A 419 -1.12 10.28 -22.10
N LEU A 420 -1.90 11.35 -22.32
CA LEU A 420 -2.31 12.25 -21.24
C LEU A 420 -3.40 11.62 -20.37
N GLY A 421 -4.28 10.79 -20.95
CA GLY A 421 -5.24 9.98 -20.19
C GLY A 421 -4.54 8.99 -19.25
N GLN A 422 -3.47 8.34 -19.70
CA GLN A 422 -2.65 7.48 -18.84
C GLN A 422 -1.94 8.29 -17.74
N LEU A 423 -1.40 9.48 -18.06
CA LEU A 423 -0.64 10.29 -17.11
C LEU A 423 -1.52 10.99 -16.05
N PHE A 424 -2.72 11.44 -16.44
CA PHE A 424 -3.60 12.28 -15.61
C PHE A 424 -4.95 11.64 -15.27
N GLY A 425 -5.18 10.39 -15.68
CA GLY A 425 -6.47 9.71 -15.59
C GLY A 425 -7.40 10.03 -16.75
N SER A 426 -8.37 9.14 -17.00
CA SER A 426 -9.41 9.35 -18.01
C SER A 426 -10.46 10.39 -17.57
N ASP A 427 -10.71 10.43 -16.25
CA ASP A 427 -11.96 10.90 -15.71
C ASP A 427 -12.03 12.40 -15.45
N ARG A 428 -13.25 12.94 -15.50
CA ARG A 428 -13.49 14.39 -15.53
C ARG A 428 -13.16 15.00 -14.16
N LYS A 429 -12.08 15.77 -14.09
CA LYS A 429 -11.63 16.36 -12.84
C LYS A 429 -12.48 17.56 -12.42
N ALA A 430 -12.91 17.60 -11.16
CA ALA A 430 -13.70 18.65 -10.52
C ALA A 430 -12.87 19.41 -9.47
N ALA A 431 -13.36 20.59 -9.04
CA ALA A 431 -12.72 21.36 -7.97
C ALA A 431 -13.73 22.24 -7.20
N PRO A 432 -13.49 22.49 -5.88
CA PRO A 432 -14.19 23.50 -5.09
C PRO A 432 -14.26 24.89 -5.72
N THR A 433 -15.27 25.67 -5.32
CA THR A 433 -15.47 27.07 -5.76
C THR A 433 -15.60 28.07 -4.61
N SER A 434 -16.06 27.65 -3.43
CA SER A 434 -16.13 28.50 -2.23
C SER A 434 -14.85 28.36 -1.41
N TYR A 435 -14.17 29.48 -1.12
CA TYR A 435 -12.93 29.52 -0.35
C TYR A 435 -13.03 30.64 0.70
N GLY A 436 -12.69 30.34 1.95
CA GLY A 436 -12.74 31.28 3.07
C GLY A 436 -14.14 31.56 3.64
N ASP A 437 -15.17 30.83 3.20
CA ASP A 437 -16.54 30.96 3.71
C ASP A 437 -16.88 29.81 4.68
N PRO A 438 -16.94 30.06 6.01
CA PRO A 438 -17.24 29.04 7.01
C PRO A 438 -18.70 28.55 6.98
N SER A 439 -19.56 29.08 6.11
CA SER A 439 -20.92 28.56 5.88
C SER A 439 -20.97 27.45 4.81
N VAL A 440 -19.86 27.21 4.09
CA VAL A 440 -19.71 26.12 3.12
C VAL A 440 -18.65 25.15 3.62
N VAL A 441 -19.09 24.01 4.16
CA VAL A 441 -18.21 22.89 4.52
C VAL A 441 -18.33 21.83 3.43
N TYR A 442 -17.23 21.51 2.77
CA TYR A 442 -17.15 20.40 1.83
C TYR A 442 -17.12 19.08 2.60
N THR A 443 -17.98 18.16 2.21
CA THR A 443 -18.04 16.80 2.74
C THR A 443 -17.60 15.81 1.66
N TRP A 444 -17.53 14.53 2.00
CA TRP A 444 -17.50 13.47 1.01
C TRP A 444 -18.88 12.78 0.93
N GLN A 445 -19.17 12.13 -0.18
CA GLN A 445 -20.18 11.07 -0.30
C GLN A 445 -19.38 9.81 -0.57
N ASP A 446 -19.52 8.77 0.26
CA ASP A 446 -18.77 7.52 0.04
C ASP A 446 -19.28 6.77 -1.21
N TYR A 447 -18.51 5.80 -1.69
CA TYR A 447 -18.78 5.03 -2.91
C TYR A 447 -20.22 4.47 -2.99
N ASP A 448 -20.81 4.02 -1.88
CA ASP A 448 -22.17 3.47 -1.79
C ASP A 448 -23.25 4.46 -1.29
N GLU A 449 -22.87 5.74 -1.07
CA GLU A 449 -23.78 6.86 -0.83
C GLU A 449 -23.99 7.75 -2.08
N MET A 450 -23.16 7.57 -3.10
CA MET A 450 -23.05 8.41 -4.28
C MET A 450 -24.32 8.45 -5.14
N THR A 451 -24.70 9.63 -5.65
CA THR A 451 -25.77 9.80 -6.66
C THR A 451 -25.23 10.31 -8.01
N PRO A 452 -25.60 9.67 -9.15
CA PRO A 452 -25.06 9.99 -10.48
C PRO A 452 -25.06 11.49 -10.82
N ASN A 453 -23.94 12.00 -11.34
CA ASN A 453 -23.76 13.42 -11.62
C ASN A 453 -22.99 13.68 -12.94
N ASP A 454 -22.58 14.93 -13.15
CA ASP A 454 -21.90 15.42 -14.37
C ASP A 454 -20.43 14.94 -14.52
N TYR A 455 -19.88 14.24 -13.53
CA TYR A 455 -18.49 13.80 -13.46
C TYR A 455 -18.35 12.27 -13.31
N THR A 456 -19.11 11.65 -12.39
CA THR A 456 -19.09 10.19 -12.16
C THR A 456 -20.47 9.60 -11.77
N ASP A 457 -20.55 8.27 -11.62
CA ASP A 457 -21.74 7.50 -11.20
C ASP A 457 -21.36 6.20 -10.44
N PRO A 458 -22.29 5.57 -9.68
CA PRO A 458 -21.99 4.43 -8.79
C PRO A 458 -21.53 3.13 -9.48
N SER A 459 -21.46 3.08 -10.81
CA SER A 459 -20.79 1.98 -11.52
C SER A 459 -19.27 2.15 -11.64
N LYS A 460 -18.74 3.32 -11.28
CA LYS A 460 -17.31 3.63 -11.15
C LYS A 460 -16.83 3.66 -9.71
N GLU A 461 -17.69 4.06 -8.77
CA GLU A 461 -17.30 4.17 -7.37
C GLU A 461 -17.25 2.79 -6.70
N VAL A 462 -16.04 2.34 -6.35
CA VAL A 462 -15.75 0.96 -5.93
C VAL A 462 -14.93 0.83 -4.65
N THR A 463 -14.27 1.89 -4.18
CA THR A 463 -13.45 1.92 -2.96
C THR A 463 -14.11 2.79 -1.89
N SER A 464 -14.29 2.29 -0.66
CA SER A 464 -14.84 3.13 0.40
C SER A 464 -13.78 4.07 1.00
N ILE A 465 -14.13 5.34 1.18
CA ILE A 465 -13.29 6.39 1.79
C ILE A 465 -12.79 5.97 3.19
N SER A 466 -13.64 5.30 3.96
CA SER A 466 -13.31 4.76 5.28
C SER A 466 -12.26 3.64 5.24
N GLN A 467 -12.18 2.92 4.11
CA GLN A 467 -11.29 1.78 3.92
C GLN A 467 -9.94 2.19 3.34
N ILE A 468 -9.90 3.17 2.43
CA ILE A 468 -8.62 3.80 2.05
C ILE A 468 -8.00 4.56 3.22
N ALA A 469 -8.79 5.29 4.03
CA ALA A 469 -8.31 5.92 5.26
C ALA A 469 -7.71 4.91 6.26
N ARG A 470 -8.28 3.69 6.32
CA ARG A 470 -7.74 2.56 7.08
C ARG A 470 -6.38 2.11 6.52
N SER A 471 -6.31 1.75 5.24
CA SER A 471 -5.09 1.24 4.59
C SER A 471 -3.94 2.25 4.60
N LEU A 472 -4.25 3.55 4.55
CA LEU A 472 -3.28 4.65 4.69
C LEU A 472 -2.64 4.77 6.08
N SER A 473 -3.24 4.23 7.14
CA SER A 473 -2.85 4.57 8.53
C SER A 473 -2.70 3.40 9.50
N GLU A 474 -3.59 2.39 9.48
CA GLU A 474 -3.54 1.27 10.44
C GLU A 474 -2.34 0.31 10.24
N PRO A 475 -1.98 -0.08 8.99
CA PRO A 475 -0.79 -0.91 8.76
C PRO A 475 0.49 -0.28 9.35
N PRO A 476 1.36 -1.06 10.00
CA PRO A 476 2.63 -0.56 10.55
C PRO A 476 3.76 -0.47 9.50
N LEU A 477 3.47 -0.91 8.27
CA LEU A 477 4.26 -0.71 7.06
C LEU A 477 3.41 0.17 6.14
N ASP A 478 4.04 0.99 5.31
CA ASP A 478 3.42 2.14 4.66
C ASP A 478 2.43 1.77 3.52
N PHE A 479 1.59 2.73 3.15
CA PHE A 479 0.84 2.71 1.88
C PHE A 479 1.64 3.35 0.75
N THR A 480 2.47 4.38 1.03
CA THR A 480 3.29 5.09 0.03
C THR A 480 4.72 5.31 0.50
N GLU A 481 5.69 4.78 -0.25
CA GLU A 481 7.09 4.72 0.16
C GLU A 481 7.76 6.09 0.15
N TRP A 482 8.45 6.40 1.22
CA TRP A 482 9.25 7.61 1.36
C TRP A 482 10.57 7.47 0.57
N TYR A 483 11.08 6.24 0.41
CA TYR A 483 12.47 5.96 0.02
C TYR A 483 12.68 5.08 -1.23
N PHE A 484 11.74 5.11 -2.19
CA PHE A 484 11.84 4.34 -3.45
C PHE A 484 13.25 4.45 -4.11
N PRO A 485 14.02 3.35 -4.23
CA PRO A 485 15.37 3.36 -4.79
C PRO A 485 15.40 3.62 -6.31
N THR A 486 16.18 4.62 -6.74
CA THR A 486 16.31 4.96 -8.16
C THR A 486 16.91 3.84 -9.00
N ALA A 487 17.76 3.00 -8.40
CA ALA A 487 18.40 1.88 -9.08
C ALA A 487 17.38 0.92 -9.71
N ILE A 488 16.26 0.65 -9.04
CA ILE A 488 15.18 -0.21 -9.57
C ILE A 488 14.68 0.28 -10.93
N THR A 489 14.40 1.59 -11.08
CA THR A 489 13.90 2.11 -12.37
C THR A 489 14.97 2.23 -13.44
N THR A 490 16.25 2.42 -13.09
CA THR A 490 17.33 2.38 -14.07
C THR A 490 17.62 0.97 -14.57
N ASP A 491 17.51 -0.04 -13.72
CA ASP A 491 17.88 -1.42 -14.01
C ASP A 491 16.81 -2.13 -14.84
N LEU A 492 15.51 -1.88 -14.58
CA LEU A 492 14.40 -2.43 -15.35
C LEU A 492 14.53 -2.15 -16.85
N GLY A 493 15.08 -0.99 -17.22
CA GLY A 493 15.36 -0.58 -18.60
C GLY A 493 16.65 -1.15 -19.21
N GLN A 494 17.44 -1.93 -18.47
CA GLN A 494 18.78 -2.39 -18.87
C GLN A 494 18.98 -3.92 -18.76
N PRO A 495 18.12 -4.76 -19.39
CA PRO A 495 18.23 -6.23 -19.35
C PRO A 495 19.52 -6.83 -19.95
N THR A 496 20.37 -6.00 -20.56
CA THR A 496 21.65 -6.38 -21.18
C THR A 496 22.87 -5.82 -20.46
N SER A 497 22.70 -5.08 -19.35
CA SER A 497 23.83 -4.67 -18.50
C SER A 497 24.49 -5.90 -17.87
N PRO A 498 25.83 -5.93 -17.71
CA PRO A 498 26.55 -7.02 -17.06
C PRO A 498 25.95 -7.52 -15.74
N SER A 499 25.53 -6.60 -14.84
CA SER A 499 24.93 -6.96 -13.55
C SER A 499 23.59 -7.70 -13.68
N ILE A 500 22.72 -7.28 -14.61
CA ILE A 500 21.40 -7.87 -14.80
C ILE A 500 21.48 -9.12 -15.70
N ALA A 501 22.27 -9.06 -16.78
CA ALA A 501 22.41 -10.14 -17.76
C ALA A 501 23.18 -11.37 -17.22
N ALA A 502 23.89 -11.26 -16.10
CA ALA A 502 24.47 -12.40 -15.39
C ALA A 502 23.39 -13.32 -14.76
N HIS A 503 22.22 -12.77 -14.47
CA HIS A 503 21.12 -13.45 -13.76
C HIS A 503 19.84 -13.57 -14.59
N TYR A 504 19.60 -12.67 -15.55
CA TYR A 504 18.43 -12.69 -16.44
C TYR A 504 18.60 -13.73 -17.58
N LEU A 505 18.78 -14.99 -17.19
CA LEU A 505 19.11 -16.10 -18.10
C LEU A 505 17.86 -16.78 -18.70
N HIS A 506 16.79 -16.91 -17.91
CA HIS A 506 15.63 -17.74 -18.26
C HIS A 506 14.49 -16.90 -18.83
N ARG A 507 14.73 -16.26 -19.98
CA ARG A 507 13.82 -15.26 -20.59
C ARG A 507 12.40 -15.75 -20.92
N ASP A 508 12.13 -17.04 -20.84
CA ASP A 508 10.81 -17.67 -21.03
C ASP A 508 10.14 -18.13 -19.72
N GLY A 509 10.72 -17.81 -18.56
CA GLY A 509 10.27 -18.22 -17.22
C GLY A 509 8.84 -17.78 -16.84
N VAL A 510 8.38 -16.63 -17.32
CA VAL A 510 6.96 -16.22 -17.20
C VAL A 510 6.04 -17.24 -17.89
N SER A 511 6.40 -17.66 -19.10
CA SER A 511 5.63 -18.61 -19.93
C SER A 511 5.73 -20.06 -19.44
N ARG A 512 6.45 -20.34 -18.35
CA ARG A 512 6.50 -21.68 -17.72
C ARG A 512 5.34 -21.97 -16.78
N ASN A 513 4.61 -20.93 -16.33
CA ASN A 513 3.49 -21.06 -15.39
C ASN A 513 2.23 -20.35 -15.92
N PRO A 514 1.04 -20.56 -15.31
CA PRO A 514 -0.17 -19.77 -15.60
C PRO A 514 -0.01 -18.31 -15.18
N VAL A 515 -0.69 -17.38 -15.87
CA VAL A 515 -0.80 -15.98 -15.48
C VAL A 515 -2.27 -15.57 -15.40
N LEU A 516 -2.63 -14.78 -14.39
CA LEU A 516 -3.89 -14.06 -14.30
C LEU A 516 -3.61 -12.55 -14.36
N THR A 517 -4.22 -11.84 -15.29
CA THR A 517 -4.05 -10.37 -15.41
C THR A 517 -5.38 -9.68 -15.15
N LEU A 518 -5.41 -8.79 -14.14
CA LEU A 518 -6.60 -8.07 -13.68
C LEU A 518 -6.37 -6.57 -13.86
N GLN A 519 -7.06 -5.94 -14.82
CA GLN A 519 -6.78 -4.59 -15.31
C GLN A 519 -8.05 -3.73 -15.26
N GLY A 520 -8.01 -2.58 -14.59
CA GLY A 520 -9.06 -1.56 -14.63
C GLY A 520 -9.16 -0.87 -15.98
N ASP A 521 -10.37 -0.48 -16.40
CA ASP A 521 -10.58 0.28 -17.63
C ASP A 521 -10.42 1.81 -17.50
N GLY A 522 -10.38 2.33 -16.27
CA GLY A 522 -9.80 3.64 -15.94
C GLY A 522 -8.29 3.61 -15.63
N GLY A 523 -7.75 2.40 -15.41
CA GLY A 523 -6.37 2.15 -14.99
C GLY A 523 -5.27 2.43 -16.04
N LEU A 524 -4.03 2.13 -15.66
CA LEU A 524 -2.85 2.30 -16.50
C LEU A 524 -2.76 1.19 -17.55
N ASP A 525 -3.04 1.54 -18.80
CA ASP A 525 -2.79 0.66 -19.95
C ASP A 525 -1.28 0.44 -20.18
N LEU A 526 -0.71 -0.54 -19.46
CA LEU A 526 0.71 -0.93 -19.53
C LEU A 526 1.00 -2.03 -20.58
N GLY A 527 0.08 -2.22 -21.54
CA GLY A 527 0.25 -3.08 -22.71
C GLY A 527 -0.48 -4.41 -22.62
N ALA A 528 0.20 -5.49 -22.97
CA ALA A 528 -0.31 -6.86 -22.95
C ALA A 528 0.80 -7.83 -22.52
N SER A 529 0.41 -8.95 -21.91
CA SER A 529 1.33 -10.03 -21.56
C SER A 529 1.84 -10.74 -22.83
N ASP A 530 3.13 -11.10 -22.83
CA ASP A 530 3.69 -11.97 -23.88
C ASP A 530 3.43 -13.46 -23.60
N SER A 531 2.88 -13.79 -22.43
CA SER A 531 2.67 -15.18 -22.00
C SER A 531 1.44 -15.80 -22.69
N PRO A 532 1.58 -16.95 -23.38
CA PRO A 532 0.45 -17.67 -23.95
C PRO A 532 -0.44 -18.34 -22.89
N ASN A 533 -0.04 -18.29 -21.61
CA ASN A 533 -0.78 -18.84 -20.47
C ASN A 533 -1.54 -17.75 -19.68
N ASP A 534 -1.61 -16.53 -20.20
CA ASP A 534 -2.28 -15.40 -19.55
C ASP A 534 -3.80 -15.45 -19.73
N VAL A 535 -4.50 -15.09 -18.65
CA VAL A 535 -5.95 -14.90 -18.61
C VAL A 535 -6.22 -13.42 -18.27
N PRO A 536 -6.22 -12.53 -19.27
CA PRO A 536 -6.50 -11.11 -19.07
C PRO A 536 -7.99 -10.85 -18.86
N ILE A 537 -8.31 -10.06 -17.85
CA ILE A 537 -9.66 -9.70 -17.43
C ILE A 537 -9.73 -8.19 -17.20
N THR A 538 -10.61 -7.52 -17.93
CA THR A 538 -10.92 -6.10 -17.72
C THR A 538 -11.93 -5.95 -16.58
N LEU A 539 -11.66 -5.02 -15.68
CA LEU A 539 -12.49 -4.64 -14.54
C LEU A 539 -13.14 -3.29 -14.89
N HIS A 540 -14.46 -3.30 -15.08
CA HIS A 540 -15.20 -2.09 -15.47
C HIS A 540 -15.44 -1.19 -14.26
N GLY A 541 -15.07 0.09 -14.39
CA GLY A 541 -15.22 1.12 -13.35
C GLY A 541 -14.02 1.23 -12.39
N TYR A 542 -12.94 0.48 -12.61
CA TYR A 542 -11.78 0.44 -11.71
C TYR A 542 -10.67 1.37 -12.25
N ASN A 543 -10.20 2.31 -11.43
CA ASN A 543 -8.97 3.06 -11.65
C ASN A 543 -7.75 2.31 -11.10
N HIS A 544 -6.55 2.90 -11.22
CA HIS A 544 -5.27 2.22 -10.95
C HIS A 544 -5.21 1.57 -9.56
N LEU A 545 -5.52 2.32 -8.50
CA LEU A 545 -5.42 1.81 -7.12
C LEU A 545 -6.61 0.93 -6.71
N ASP A 546 -7.75 0.98 -7.41
CA ASP A 546 -8.96 0.23 -7.03
C ASP A 546 -8.76 -1.29 -7.10
N VAL A 547 -7.78 -1.76 -7.89
CA VAL A 547 -7.40 -3.17 -7.89
C VAL A 547 -6.78 -3.65 -6.57
N LEU A 548 -6.39 -2.71 -5.69
CA LEU A 548 -5.92 -2.96 -4.33
C LEU A 548 -6.96 -2.56 -3.28
N THR A 549 -7.69 -1.47 -3.50
CA THR A 549 -8.44 -0.77 -2.45
C THR A 549 -9.94 -1.09 -2.40
N ALA A 550 -10.51 -1.69 -3.45
CA ALA A 550 -11.96 -1.88 -3.60
C ALA A 550 -12.66 -2.48 -2.36
N ALA A 551 -13.84 -1.96 -2.05
CA ALA A 551 -14.67 -2.41 -0.95
C ALA A 551 -15.19 -3.83 -1.21
N GLN A 552 -15.08 -4.72 -0.21
CA GLN A 552 -15.42 -6.15 -0.32
C GLN A 552 -16.78 -6.43 -0.99
N LYS A 553 -17.75 -5.54 -0.75
CA LYS A 553 -19.07 -5.52 -1.36
C LYS A 553 -19.18 -4.26 -2.22
N GLN A 554 -19.74 -4.41 -3.42
CA GLN A 554 -19.88 -3.36 -4.42
C GLN A 554 -21.31 -2.78 -4.46
N ASN A 555 -21.51 -1.72 -5.23
CA ASN A 555 -22.77 -0.98 -5.35
C ASN A 555 -23.97 -1.81 -5.84
N ASP A 556 -23.74 -2.86 -6.63
CA ASP A 556 -24.77 -3.81 -7.05
C ASP A 556 -25.12 -4.89 -5.99
N GLY A 557 -24.39 -4.90 -4.88
CA GLY A 557 -24.51 -5.87 -3.79
C GLY A 557 -23.71 -7.16 -3.98
N LEU A 558 -22.93 -7.30 -5.06
CA LEU A 558 -22.03 -8.43 -5.28
C LEU A 558 -20.67 -8.22 -4.57
N PRO A 559 -19.86 -9.27 -4.40
CA PRO A 559 -18.48 -9.13 -3.97
C PRO A 559 -17.61 -8.43 -5.04
N GLU A 560 -16.53 -7.77 -4.63
CA GLU A 560 -15.57 -7.17 -5.56
C GLU A 560 -14.84 -8.20 -6.44
N GLN A 561 -14.40 -7.74 -7.61
CA GLN A 561 -14.00 -8.63 -8.71
C GLN A 561 -12.54 -9.06 -8.67
N VAL A 562 -11.65 -8.35 -7.99
CA VAL A 562 -10.23 -8.71 -7.96
C VAL A 562 -10.03 -9.90 -7.04
N SER A 563 -10.48 -9.77 -5.81
CA SER A 563 -10.28 -10.76 -4.76
C SER A 563 -11.00 -12.07 -5.02
N THR A 564 -12.20 -12.01 -5.59
CA THR A 564 -12.91 -13.24 -6.01
C THR A 564 -12.18 -13.97 -7.14
N ARG A 565 -11.46 -13.26 -8.01
CA ARG A 565 -10.65 -13.84 -9.10
C ARG A 565 -9.31 -14.36 -8.60
N LEU A 566 -8.62 -13.64 -7.71
CA LEU A 566 -7.41 -14.12 -7.01
C LEU A 566 -7.71 -15.37 -6.15
N ALA A 567 -8.82 -15.36 -5.41
CA ALA A 567 -9.31 -16.52 -4.68
C ALA A 567 -9.63 -17.69 -5.62
N ALA A 568 -10.24 -17.46 -6.79
CA ALA A 568 -10.52 -18.53 -7.75
C ALA A 568 -9.26 -19.09 -8.46
N PHE A 569 -8.20 -18.29 -8.57
CA PHE A 569 -6.91 -18.68 -9.16
C PHE A 569 -6.02 -19.48 -8.19
N SER A 570 -6.16 -19.25 -6.88
CA SER A 570 -5.48 -19.97 -5.80
C SER A 570 -6.11 -21.33 -5.44
N ARG A 571 -6.52 -22.09 -6.46
CA ARG A 571 -7.10 -23.44 -6.34
C ARG A 571 -6.11 -24.54 -6.72
#